data_AF-A0A4T2H7K8-F1
#
_entry.id   AF-A0A4T2H7K8-F1
#
_cell.length_a   1.000
_cell.length_b   1.000
_cell.length_c   1.000
_cell.angle_alpha   90.00
_cell.angle_beta   90.00
_cell.angle_gamma   90.00
#
_symmetry.space_group_name_H-M   'P 1'
#
loop_
_entity.id
_entity.type
_entity.pdbx_description
1 polymer ?
#
loop_
_entity_poly.entity_id
_entity_poly.type
_entity_poly.pdbx_seq_one_letter_code
_entity_poly.pdbx_strand_id
1 'polypeptide(L)'
;MTKDWKKQIRDERESWIRYLEKLDEEYRQKSNQLHLIQTYDDMLPVCANEANLNALYGTLREKCFAHFPTISNVYNNAICPICEGTFTTKVTLEHILPKGSNGKYQFAILPINLVKCCAECNTSKHQEHSKSARDREVNPYFEEEFRGKIDIEKYLILSFLYNSEMETWELKLVPPNEDENDSDDVAMVKNFINIYNIIQTYQNRVNIEYNRMISVLSKQLILPLSKNVLVQYIEKMRNDYAEKYRLEEEWIDQNYFGKLICETLTDAFEKDRMYIDRFYDVIKQRQLNINSLVFEKNNFLDQLKLGQNQSSLEDYLGWIENLMLGYYDDFKLYFYHLKRNFVNYKLQKPSNEVVSEKMYELILSIFDLYFSENRSFDGFKEKCLSILVQK
;
A
#
# COMPACT_ATOMS: atom_id res chain seq x y z
N MET A 1 10.02 22.20 36.53
CA MET A 1 9.57 21.00 37.27
C MET A 1 10.72 20.48 38.11
N THR A 2 10.60 20.54 39.44
CA THR A 2 11.67 20.25 40.39
C THR A 2 12.01 18.76 40.46
N LYS A 3 13.28 18.42 40.73
CA LYS A 3 13.79 17.04 40.90
C LYS A 3 13.16 16.27 42.09
N ASP A 4 12.20 16.87 42.79
CA ASP A 4 11.74 16.47 44.12
C ASP A 4 10.66 15.38 44.09
N TRP A 5 9.74 15.39 43.11
CA TRP A 5 8.69 14.37 43.01
C TRP A 5 9.24 12.95 42.77
N LYS A 6 10.34 12.81 42.01
CA LYS A 6 11.00 11.51 41.80
C LYS A 6 11.60 10.94 43.09
N LYS A 7 12.01 11.82 44.02
CA LYS A 7 12.47 11.41 45.35
C LYS A 7 11.27 10.95 46.18
N GLN A 8 10.18 11.70 46.18
CA GLN A 8 8.94 11.34 46.87
C GLN A 8 8.36 9.99 46.40
N ILE A 9 8.38 9.68 45.09
CA ILE A 9 7.99 8.35 44.59
C ILE A 9 8.87 7.24 45.18
N ARG A 10 10.19 7.48 45.32
CA ARG A 10 11.10 6.49 45.91
C ARG A 10 10.88 6.33 47.41
N ASP A 11 10.62 7.43 48.09
CA ASP A 11 10.37 7.45 49.54
C ASP A 11 9.01 6.78 49.86
N GLU A 12 8.00 6.94 48.99
CA GLU A 12 6.65 6.34 49.09
C GLU A 12 6.47 5.08 48.23
N ARG A 13 7.56 4.34 47.96
CA ARG A 13 7.56 3.24 46.98
C ARG A 13 6.51 2.17 47.27
N GLU A 14 6.29 1.81 48.53
CA GLU A 14 5.31 0.78 48.91
C GLU A 14 3.87 1.23 48.68
N SER A 15 3.58 2.52 48.86
CA SER A 15 2.27 3.10 48.55
C SER A 15 1.99 3.03 47.04
N TRP A 16 2.99 3.40 46.23
CA TRP A 16 2.93 3.30 44.77
C TRP A 16 2.75 1.87 44.28
N ILE A 17 3.50 0.91 44.83
CA ILE A 17 3.37 -0.51 44.44
C ILE A 17 1.94 -1.01 44.71
N ARG A 18 1.42 -0.82 45.92
CA ARG A 18 0.06 -1.26 46.27
C ARG A 18 -1.01 -0.62 45.37
N TYR A 19 -0.86 0.66 45.06
CA TYR A 19 -1.77 1.37 44.16
C TYR A 19 -1.74 0.79 42.73
N LEU A 20 -0.54 0.56 42.19
CA LEU A 20 -0.38 0.01 40.84
C LEU A 20 -0.83 -1.45 40.76
N GLU A 21 -0.61 -2.26 41.78
CA GLU A 21 -1.14 -3.63 41.88
C GLU A 21 -2.67 -3.63 41.84
N LYS A 22 -3.32 -2.69 42.54
CA LYS A 22 -4.78 -2.58 42.52
C LYS A 22 -5.32 -2.17 41.14
N LEU A 23 -4.64 -1.24 40.46
CA LEU A 23 -5.01 -0.87 39.08
C LEU A 23 -4.76 -2.01 38.09
N ASP A 24 -3.67 -2.77 38.23
CA ASP A 24 -3.37 -3.92 37.38
C ASP A 24 -4.45 -5.01 37.55
N GLU A 25 -4.87 -5.28 38.79
CA GLU A 25 -5.96 -6.22 39.09
C GLU A 25 -7.30 -5.76 38.48
N GLU A 26 -7.67 -4.49 38.66
CA GLU A 26 -8.86 -3.89 38.04
C GLU A 26 -8.84 -4.05 36.52
N TYR A 27 -7.69 -3.76 35.88
CA TYR A 27 -7.53 -3.93 34.44
C TYR A 27 -7.75 -5.39 34.02
N ARG A 28 -7.14 -6.36 34.73
CA ARG A 28 -7.27 -7.79 34.41
C ARG A 28 -8.72 -8.25 34.52
N GLN A 29 -9.39 -7.88 35.61
CA GLN A 29 -10.80 -8.22 35.86
C GLN A 29 -11.76 -7.60 34.82
N LYS A 30 -11.39 -6.46 34.25
CA LYS A 30 -12.18 -5.70 33.26
C LYS A 30 -11.59 -5.75 31.85
N SER A 31 -10.70 -6.69 31.56
CA SER A 31 -9.93 -6.72 30.31
C SER A 31 -10.79 -6.79 29.04
N ASN A 32 -12.00 -7.38 29.13
CA ASN A 32 -13.00 -7.43 28.06
C ASN A 32 -14.12 -6.38 28.20
N GLN A 33 -14.01 -5.44 29.13
CA GLN A 33 -15.02 -4.43 29.42
C GLN A 33 -14.35 -3.15 29.94
N LEU A 34 -13.28 -2.74 29.25
CA LEU A 34 -12.42 -1.61 29.65
C LEU A 34 -13.16 -0.27 29.75
N HIS A 35 -14.28 -0.11 29.04
CA HIS A 35 -15.20 1.02 29.20
C HIS A 35 -15.79 1.13 30.63
N LEU A 36 -15.81 0.04 31.41
CA LEU A 36 -16.29 0.00 32.80
C LEU A 36 -15.17 0.19 33.83
N ILE A 37 -13.93 0.45 33.40
CA ILE A 37 -12.78 0.46 34.30
C ILE A 37 -12.86 1.60 35.32
N GLN A 38 -12.63 1.25 36.59
CA GLN A 38 -12.66 2.21 37.69
C GLN A 38 -11.27 2.80 37.99
N THR A 39 -11.27 4.00 38.54
CA THR A 39 -10.08 4.64 39.13
C THR A 39 -10.24 4.69 40.64
N TYR A 40 -9.12 4.72 41.36
CA TYR A 40 -9.09 4.73 42.82
C TYR A 40 -8.50 6.05 43.32
N ASP A 41 -9.21 7.15 43.04
CA ASP A 41 -8.72 8.50 43.31
C ASP A 41 -8.54 8.78 44.81
N ASP A 42 -9.29 8.06 45.65
CA ASP A 42 -9.16 8.04 47.11
C ASP A 42 -7.86 7.36 47.61
N MET A 43 -7.24 6.54 46.77
CA MET A 43 -6.00 5.82 47.05
C MET A 43 -4.77 6.38 46.33
N LEU A 44 -4.89 7.56 45.69
CA LEU A 44 -3.80 8.13 44.92
C LEU A 44 -2.55 8.35 45.78
N PRO A 45 -1.40 7.76 45.40
CA PRO A 45 -0.14 8.03 46.07
C PRO A 45 0.25 9.50 45.96
N VAL A 46 1.10 9.96 46.88
CA VAL A 46 1.67 11.31 46.83
C VAL A 46 2.28 11.57 45.45
N CYS A 47 1.97 12.73 44.88
CA CYS A 47 2.43 13.16 43.56
C CYS A 47 1.91 12.33 42.37
N ALA A 48 0.91 11.45 42.54
CA ALA A 48 0.27 10.70 41.46
C ALA A 48 -0.72 11.53 40.61
N ASN A 49 -0.26 12.68 40.10
CA ASN A 49 -1.04 13.49 39.15
C ASN A 49 -0.64 13.20 37.71
N GLU A 50 -1.48 13.63 36.77
CA GLU A 50 -1.29 13.43 35.32
C GLU A 50 0.09 13.89 34.82
N ALA A 51 0.56 15.06 35.22
CA ALA A 51 1.85 15.60 34.77
C ALA A 51 3.03 14.71 35.20
N ASN A 52 3.02 14.23 36.45
CA ASN A 52 4.05 13.36 36.99
C ASN A 52 4.01 11.95 36.38
N LEU A 53 2.80 11.39 36.18
CA LEU A 53 2.61 10.10 35.52
C LEU A 53 3.07 10.13 34.06
N ASN A 54 2.75 11.20 33.33
CA ASN A 54 3.24 11.41 31.96
C ASN A 54 4.77 11.52 31.90
N ALA A 55 5.38 12.26 32.83
CA ALA A 55 6.84 12.37 32.92
C ALA A 55 7.51 11.03 33.31
N LEU A 56 6.85 10.25 34.17
CA LEU A 56 7.30 8.91 34.57
C LEU A 56 7.20 7.93 33.40
N TYR A 57 6.09 7.93 32.67
CA TYR A 57 5.92 7.15 31.43
C TYR A 57 7.04 7.43 30.44
N GLY A 58 7.36 8.70 30.16
CA GLY A 58 8.47 9.03 29.25
C GLY A 58 9.79 8.40 29.67
N THR A 59 10.10 8.43 30.97
CA THR A 59 11.31 7.80 31.54
C THR A 59 11.26 6.27 31.44
N LEU A 60 10.11 5.65 31.73
CA LEU A 60 9.94 4.21 31.73
C LEU A 60 9.94 3.64 30.31
N ARG A 61 9.27 4.32 29.37
CA ARG A 61 9.25 3.97 27.95
C ARG A 61 10.67 3.85 27.42
N GLU A 62 11.51 4.88 27.62
CA GLU A 62 12.90 4.86 27.12
C GLU A 62 13.72 3.69 27.67
N LYS A 63 13.55 3.37 28.96
CA LYS A 63 14.33 2.32 29.63
C LYS A 63 13.80 0.91 29.40
N CYS A 64 12.48 0.77 29.31
CA CYS A 64 11.80 -0.53 29.34
C CYS A 64 11.27 -0.96 27.98
N PHE A 65 11.38 -0.14 26.92
CA PHE A 65 10.86 -0.45 25.59
C PHE A 65 11.22 -1.86 25.10
N ALA A 66 12.47 -2.26 25.31
CA ALA A 66 12.97 -3.58 24.90
C ALA A 66 12.24 -4.74 25.59
N HIS A 67 11.75 -4.55 26.82
CA HIS A 67 11.12 -5.60 27.64
C HIS A 67 9.63 -5.82 27.35
N PHE A 68 8.97 -4.92 26.61
CA PHE A 68 7.56 -5.15 26.23
C PHE A 68 7.44 -6.35 25.29
N PRO A 69 6.38 -7.17 25.45
CA PRO A 69 6.20 -8.37 24.65
C PRO A 69 6.06 -8.03 23.18
N THR A 70 6.56 -8.94 22.35
CA THR A 70 6.34 -8.97 20.91
C THR A 70 5.71 -10.30 20.57
N ILE A 71 4.71 -10.27 19.71
CA ILE A 71 4.19 -11.48 19.06
C ILE A 71 4.89 -11.65 17.70
N SER A 72 4.96 -12.89 17.23
CA SER A 72 5.55 -13.23 15.94
C SER A 72 4.57 -14.02 15.09
N ASN A 73 4.65 -13.84 13.77
CA ASN A 73 3.91 -14.68 12.83
C ASN A 73 4.56 -16.08 12.69
N VAL A 74 3.98 -16.94 11.86
CA VAL A 74 4.46 -18.30 11.59
C VAL A 74 5.89 -18.36 11.02
N TYR A 75 6.38 -17.25 10.46
CA TYR A 75 7.75 -17.10 9.96
C TYR A 75 8.73 -16.58 11.02
N ASN A 76 8.31 -16.51 12.28
CA ASN A 76 9.06 -15.97 13.41
C ASN A 76 9.49 -14.50 13.23
N ASN A 77 8.74 -13.73 12.41
CA ASN A 77 8.92 -12.29 12.30
C ASN A 77 8.03 -11.59 13.32
N ALA A 78 8.59 -10.62 14.05
CA ALA A 78 7.83 -9.82 15.00
C ALA A 78 6.77 -8.97 14.27
N ILE A 79 5.54 -8.98 14.75
CA ILE A 79 4.39 -8.30 14.13
C ILE A 79 3.70 -7.34 15.10
N CYS A 80 3.01 -6.36 14.54
CA CYS A 80 2.10 -5.49 15.25
C CYS A 80 0.85 -6.28 15.67
N PRO A 81 0.49 -6.35 16.95
CA PRO A 81 -0.74 -7.01 17.42
C PRO A 81 -2.03 -6.28 17.07
N ILE A 82 -1.96 -5.02 16.61
CA ILE A 82 -3.15 -4.24 16.22
C ILE A 82 -3.53 -4.47 14.75
N CYS A 83 -2.53 -4.54 13.87
CA CYS A 83 -2.74 -4.64 12.42
C CYS A 83 -2.05 -5.85 11.77
N GLU A 84 -1.44 -6.72 12.57
CA GLU A 84 -0.78 -7.96 12.15
C GLU A 84 0.37 -7.77 11.14
N GLY A 85 0.83 -6.53 10.97
CA GLY A 85 1.93 -6.22 10.06
C GLY A 85 3.27 -6.50 10.68
N THR A 86 4.18 -7.09 9.91
CA THR A 86 5.59 -7.22 10.29
C THR A 86 6.15 -5.86 10.70
N PHE A 87 6.77 -5.81 11.88
CA PHE A 87 7.40 -4.59 12.34
C PHE A 87 8.54 -4.18 11.41
N THR A 88 8.55 -2.90 11.06
CA THR A 88 9.66 -2.24 10.38
C THR A 88 10.47 -1.42 11.39
N THR A 89 11.14 -0.34 10.96
CA THR A 89 12.03 0.45 11.81
C THR A 89 11.30 1.37 12.80
N LYS A 90 10.00 1.62 12.65
CA LYS A 90 9.23 2.56 13.49
C LYS A 90 8.22 1.86 14.40
N VAL A 91 8.74 1.16 15.41
CA VAL A 91 7.91 0.54 16.46
C VAL A 91 7.70 1.52 17.61
N THR A 92 6.47 1.62 18.10
CA THR A 92 6.08 2.51 19.21
C THR A 92 5.33 1.74 20.31
N LEU A 93 4.83 2.43 21.33
CA LEU A 93 3.92 1.87 22.33
C LEU A 93 2.59 2.62 22.26
N GLU A 94 1.52 1.88 22.02
CA GLU A 94 0.14 2.35 22.11
C GLU A 94 -0.38 2.13 23.52
N HIS A 95 -1.21 3.07 23.99
CA HIS A 95 -1.96 2.87 25.23
C HIS A 95 -3.35 2.33 24.85
N ILE A 96 -3.75 1.20 25.42
CA ILE A 96 -5.09 0.66 25.18
C ILE A 96 -6.16 1.52 25.86
N LEU A 97 -5.90 2.00 27.08
CA LEU A 97 -6.66 3.07 27.70
C LEU A 97 -5.91 4.38 27.44
N PRO A 98 -6.50 5.37 26.77
CA PRO A 98 -5.82 6.60 26.43
C PRO A 98 -5.20 7.29 27.63
N LYS A 99 -3.99 7.81 27.44
CA LYS A 99 -3.35 8.69 28.42
C LYS A 99 -3.93 10.10 28.27
N GLY A 100 -4.14 10.79 29.39
CA GLY A 100 -4.56 12.19 29.40
C GLY A 100 -5.81 12.43 30.22
N SER A 101 -6.21 13.70 30.33
CA SER A 101 -7.36 14.15 31.11
C SER A 101 -8.71 13.56 30.67
N ASN A 102 -8.87 13.32 29.36
CA ASN A 102 -10.08 12.70 28.80
C ASN A 102 -9.98 11.17 28.73
N GLY A 103 -8.83 10.61 29.10
CA GLY A 103 -8.58 9.18 29.16
C GLY A 103 -8.54 8.67 30.61
N LYS A 104 -7.66 7.71 30.86
CA LYS A 104 -7.41 7.13 32.20
C LYS A 104 -5.92 7.21 32.52
N TYR A 105 -5.43 8.44 32.74
CA TYR A 105 -4.00 8.71 32.94
C TYR A 105 -3.34 7.88 34.07
N GLN A 106 -4.12 7.42 35.06
CA GLN A 106 -3.65 6.54 36.13
C GLN A 106 -3.11 5.19 35.59
N PHE A 107 -3.62 4.72 34.44
CA PHE A 107 -3.19 3.48 33.77
C PHE A 107 -2.03 3.70 32.79
N ALA A 108 -1.59 4.94 32.56
CA ALA A 108 -0.61 5.25 31.51
C ALA A 108 0.78 4.61 31.74
N ILE A 109 1.12 4.30 32.99
CA ILE A 109 2.40 3.68 33.35
C ILE A 109 2.32 2.17 33.58
N LEU A 110 1.12 1.57 33.48
CA LEU A 110 0.95 0.14 33.70
C LEU A 110 1.37 -0.63 32.44
N PRO A 111 2.28 -1.61 32.56
CA PRO A 111 2.72 -2.40 31.41
C PRO A 111 1.59 -3.12 30.67
N ILE A 112 0.55 -3.56 31.39
CA ILE A 112 -0.61 -4.25 30.82
C ILE A 112 -1.41 -3.37 29.85
N ASN A 113 -1.35 -2.05 30.02
CA ASN A 113 -2.04 -1.07 29.21
C ASN A 113 -1.23 -0.65 27.95
N LEU A 114 -0.01 -1.18 27.78
CA LEU A 114 0.93 -0.74 26.75
C LEU A 114 1.22 -1.86 25.76
N VAL A 115 1.00 -1.56 24.48
CA VAL A 115 1.15 -2.52 23.39
C VAL A 115 2.16 -2.01 22.38
N LYS A 116 3.18 -2.82 22.06
CA LYS A 116 4.09 -2.51 20.94
C LYS A 116 3.27 -2.48 19.65
N CYS A 117 3.35 -1.39 18.89
CA CYS A 117 2.60 -1.25 17.65
C CYS A 117 3.37 -0.48 16.58
N CYS A 118 2.85 -0.54 15.36
CA CYS A 118 3.34 0.27 14.24
C CYS A 118 3.07 1.76 14.49
N ALA A 119 3.89 2.65 13.93
CA ALA A 119 3.67 4.09 14.07
C ALA A 119 2.34 4.52 13.42
N GLU A 120 1.92 3.84 12.36
CA GLU A 120 0.66 4.08 11.65
C GLU A 120 -0.56 3.68 12.49
N CYS A 121 -0.37 2.75 13.41
CA CYS A 121 -1.38 2.23 14.35
C CYS A 121 -1.49 3.12 15.59
N ASN A 122 -0.43 3.85 15.95
CA ASN A 122 -0.39 4.77 17.08
C ASN A 122 -0.96 6.13 16.66
N THR A 123 -2.29 6.25 16.65
CA THR A 123 -2.96 7.41 16.08
C THR A 123 -3.34 8.44 17.15
N SER A 124 -3.53 9.68 16.73
CA SER A 124 -4.11 10.72 17.57
C SER A 124 -5.64 10.64 17.69
N LYS A 125 -6.29 9.63 17.10
CA LYS A 125 -7.75 9.46 17.21
C LYS A 125 -8.15 8.81 18.54
N HIS A 126 -7.22 8.12 19.17
CA HIS A 126 -7.45 7.38 20.41
C HIS A 126 -6.99 8.22 21.62
N GLN A 127 -7.81 9.19 22.04
CA GLN A 127 -7.47 10.15 23.10
C GLN A 127 -8.48 10.20 24.25
N GLU A 128 -9.67 9.62 24.06
CA GLU A 128 -10.74 9.62 25.06
C GLU A 128 -11.05 8.20 25.49
N HIS A 129 -11.30 8.02 26.79
CA HIS A 129 -11.78 6.75 27.33
C HIS A 129 -13.19 6.46 26.84
N SER A 130 -13.43 5.21 26.45
CA SER A 130 -14.70 4.75 25.91
C SER A 130 -15.84 4.85 26.92
N LYS A 131 -17.04 5.20 26.44
CA LYS A 131 -18.21 5.49 27.28
C LYS A 131 -19.20 4.34 27.35
N SER A 132 -19.05 3.32 26.50
CA SER A 132 -20.00 2.22 26.35
C SER A 132 -19.34 0.94 25.83
N ALA A 133 -20.11 -0.14 25.75
CA ALA A 133 -19.64 -1.38 25.11
C ALA A 133 -19.40 -1.21 23.60
N ARG A 134 -20.06 -0.24 22.95
CA ARG A 134 -19.99 0.01 21.50
C ARG A 134 -18.67 0.62 21.05
N ASP A 135 -18.03 1.39 21.92
CA ASP A 135 -16.78 2.08 21.64
C ASP A 135 -15.63 1.54 22.49
N ARG A 136 -15.85 0.48 23.28
CA ARG A 136 -14.87 -0.07 24.23
C ARG A 136 -13.53 -0.35 23.56
N GLU A 137 -12.46 -0.09 24.30
CA GLU A 137 -11.11 -0.41 23.86
C GLU A 137 -10.86 -1.93 23.91
N VAL A 138 -10.09 -2.41 22.94
CA VAL A 138 -9.73 -3.82 22.79
C VAL A 138 -8.24 -3.98 23.07
N ASN A 139 -7.90 -4.81 24.05
CA ASN A 139 -6.51 -5.22 24.26
C ASN A 139 -6.22 -6.51 23.49
N PRO A 140 -5.36 -6.49 22.45
CA PRO A 140 -5.11 -7.65 21.61
C PRO A 140 -4.44 -8.83 22.35
N TYR A 141 -3.99 -8.65 23.59
CA TYR A 141 -3.40 -9.72 24.39
C TYR A 141 -4.37 -10.47 25.31
N PHE A 142 -5.54 -9.91 25.63
CA PHE A 142 -6.42 -10.46 26.69
C PHE A 142 -7.73 -11.02 26.20
N GLU A 143 -8.25 -10.54 25.08
CA GLU A 143 -9.54 -11.03 24.65
C GLU A 143 -9.30 -12.35 23.87
N GLU A 144 -9.56 -13.50 24.52
CA GLU A 144 -9.36 -14.84 23.92
C GLU A 144 -10.19 -15.04 22.64
N GLU A 145 -11.31 -14.33 22.50
CA GLU A 145 -12.12 -14.24 21.27
C GLU A 145 -11.43 -13.42 20.15
N PHE A 146 -10.38 -12.68 20.48
CA PHE A 146 -9.67 -11.74 19.59
C PHE A 146 -8.20 -12.08 19.39
N ARG A 147 -7.66 -13.06 20.13
CA ARG A 147 -6.37 -13.68 19.82
C ARG A 147 -6.45 -14.31 18.44
N GLY A 148 -6.06 -13.54 17.43
CA GLY A 148 -5.95 -13.97 16.04
C GLY A 148 -7.17 -13.75 15.17
N LYS A 149 -8.17 -12.95 15.58
CA LYS A 149 -9.20 -12.30 14.73
C LYS A 149 -10.17 -11.52 15.62
N ILE A 150 -10.01 -10.20 15.75
CA ILE A 150 -11.23 -9.41 15.53
C ILE A 150 -11.67 -9.85 14.13
N ASP A 151 -12.91 -10.32 13.94
CA ASP A 151 -13.41 -10.71 12.62
C ASP A 151 -13.59 -9.47 11.71
N ILE A 152 -12.52 -8.65 11.63
CA ILE A 152 -12.40 -7.47 10.79
C ILE A 152 -12.53 -7.86 9.34
N GLU A 153 -12.19 -9.11 8.97
CA GLU A 153 -12.30 -9.63 7.62
C GLU A 153 -13.70 -9.39 7.04
N LYS A 154 -14.76 -9.62 7.82
CA LYS A 154 -16.15 -9.33 7.43
C LYS A 154 -16.42 -7.86 7.11
N TYR A 155 -15.56 -6.97 7.56
CA TYR A 155 -15.65 -5.52 7.39
C TYR A 155 -14.60 -4.98 6.41
N LEU A 156 -13.70 -5.82 5.88
CA LEU A 156 -12.73 -5.46 4.86
C LEU A 156 -13.35 -5.62 3.47
N ILE A 157 -14.19 -4.67 3.08
CA ILE A 157 -14.82 -4.67 1.76
C ILE A 157 -13.87 -4.06 0.75
N LEU A 158 -13.42 -4.83 -0.23
CA LEU A 158 -12.57 -4.37 -1.32
C LEU A 158 -13.40 -4.15 -2.59
N SER A 159 -13.12 -3.08 -3.33
CA SER A 159 -13.83 -2.74 -4.56
C SER A 159 -12.86 -2.45 -5.71
N PHE A 160 -13.20 -2.91 -6.91
CA PHE A 160 -12.49 -2.60 -8.15
C PHE A 160 -13.13 -1.41 -8.85
N LEU A 161 -12.45 -0.26 -8.78
CA LEU A 161 -13.01 1.06 -9.13
C LEU A 161 -12.08 1.83 -10.06
N TYR A 162 -12.66 2.74 -10.85
CA TYR A 162 -11.88 3.64 -11.70
C TYR A 162 -11.38 4.84 -10.88
N ASN A 163 -10.07 5.07 -10.89
CA ASN A 163 -9.42 6.24 -10.35
C ASN A 163 -9.28 7.29 -11.45
N SER A 164 -10.04 8.38 -11.33
CA SER A 164 -10.03 9.47 -12.31
C SER A 164 -8.76 10.31 -12.31
N GLU A 165 -8.04 10.38 -11.19
CA GLU A 165 -6.79 11.15 -11.09
C GLU A 165 -5.63 10.41 -11.77
N MET A 166 -5.59 9.09 -11.61
CA MET A 166 -4.56 8.23 -12.19
C MET A 166 -4.95 7.64 -13.55
N GLU A 167 -6.17 7.94 -14.01
CA GLU A 167 -6.78 7.41 -15.24
C GLU A 167 -6.64 5.87 -15.39
N THR A 168 -6.82 5.15 -14.28
CA THR A 168 -6.61 3.70 -14.23
C THR A 168 -7.57 3.03 -13.24
N TRP A 169 -7.71 1.71 -13.34
CA TRP A 169 -8.53 0.94 -12.41
C TRP A 169 -7.70 0.40 -11.24
N GLU A 170 -8.21 0.58 -10.03
CA GLU A 170 -7.54 0.23 -8.77
C GLU A 170 -8.42 -0.61 -7.85
N LEU A 171 -7.81 -1.19 -6.83
CA LEU A 171 -8.50 -1.85 -5.73
C LEU A 171 -8.49 -0.95 -4.50
N LYS A 172 -9.68 -0.68 -3.95
CA LYS A 172 -9.87 0.22 -2.82
C LYS A 172 -10.69 -0.43 -1.72
N LEU A 173 -10.17 -0.42 -0.51
CA LEU A 173 -10.88 -0.80 0.69
C LEU A 173 -11.89 0.29 1.03
N VAL A 174 -13.12 -0.13 1.27
CA VAL A 174 -14.22 0.71 1.69
C VAL A 174 -14.30 0.65 3.21
N PRO A 175 -14.23 1.79 3.92
CA PRO A 175 -14.46 1.81 5.35
C PRO A 175 -15.85 1.23 5.67
N PRO A 176 -16.00 0.50 6.79
CA PRO A 176 -17.31 0.03 7.20
C PRO A 176 -18.22 1.24 7.45
N ASN A 177 -19.45 1.18 6.93
CA ASN A 177 -20.45 2.21 7.20
C ASN A 177 -20.86 2.20 8.67
N GLU A 178 -21.15 3.36 9.23
CA GLU A 178 -21.80 3.47 10.54
C GLU A 178 -23.29 3.08 10.42
N ASP A 179 -23.77 2.19 11.29
CA ASP A 179 -25.19 1.85 11.40
C ASP A 179 -25.59 1.87 12.87
N GLU A 180 -26.59 2.69 13.21
CA GLU A 180 -27.09 2.81 14.58
C GLU A 180 -27.68 1.49 15.11
N ASN A 181 -28.11 0.59 14.22
CA ASN A 181 -28.67 -0.71 14.56
C ASN A 181 -27.61 -1.82 14.72
N ASP A 182 -26.32 -1.50 14.53
CA ASP A 182 -25.24 -2.43 14.82
C ASP A 182 -25.37 -2.93 16.26
N SER A 183 -25.21 -4.24 16.49
CA SER A 183 -24.97 -4.76 17.84
C SER A 183 -23.69 -4.15 18.42
N ASP A 184 -23.55 -4.14 19.74
CA ASP A 184 -22.40 -3.52 20.40
C ASP A 184 -21.05 -4.08 19.94
N ASP A 185 -20.94 -5.39 19.67
CA ASP A 185 -19.72 -5.99 19.14
C ASP A 185 -19.36 -5.47 17.75
N VAL A 186 -20.35 -5.35 16.86
CA VAL A 186 -20.16 -4.82 15.50
C VAL A 186 -19.69 -3.36 15.56
N ALA A 187 -20.34 -2.54 16.39
CA ALA A 187 -19.97 -1.14 16.59
C ALA A 187 -18.54 -1.02 17.15
N MET A 188 -18.17 -1.89 18.08
CA MET A 188 -16.83 -1.94 18.67
C MET A 188 -15.77 -2.29 17.62
N VAL A 189 -16.03 -3.27 16.75
CA VAL A 189 -15.10 -3.62 15.66
C VAL A 189 -14.90 -2.45 14.70
N LYS A 190 -15.97 -1.76 14.33
CA LYS A 190 -15.89 -0.56 13.47
C LYS A 190 -15.11 0.56 14.17
N ASN A 191 -15.31 0.75 15.46
CA ASN A 191 -14.53 1.69 16.26
C ASN A 191 -13.04 1.34 16.26
N PHE A 192 -12.68 0.08 16.52
CA PHE A 192 -11.30 -0.41 16.46
C PHE A 192 -10.63 -0.12 15.11
N ILE A 193 -11.33 -0.44 14.01
CA ILE A 193 -10.86 -0.17 12.64
C ILE A 193 -10.57 1.33 12.44
N ASN A 194 -11.43 2.20 12.98
CA ASN A 194 -11.29 3.65 12.85
C ASN A 194 -10.14 4.22 13.69
N ILE A 195 -10.09 3.89 14.99
CA ILE A 195 -9.10 4.46 15.94
C ILE A 195 -7.68 4.03 15.59
N TYR A 196 -7.49 2.84 15.03
CA TYR A 196 -6.17 2.33 14.64
C TYR A 196 -5.85 2.46 13.15
N ASN A 197 -6.69 3.17 12.39
CA ASN A 197 -6.49 3.46 10.97
C ASN A 197 -6.22 2.19 10.14
N ILE A 198 -6.96 1.12 10.44
CA ILE A 198 -6.77 -0.21 9.84
C ILE A 198 -6.99 -0.16 8.33
N ILE A 199 -8.04 0.53 7.86
CA ILE A 199 -8.35 0.65 6.42
C ILE A 199 -7.16 1.22 5.64
N GLN A 200 -6.57 2.32 6.11
CA GLN A 200 -5.42 2.92 5.42
C GLN A 200 -4.19 2.01 5.46
N THR A 201 -3.94 1.36 6.60
CA THR A 201 -2.82 0.44 6.77
C THR A 201 -2.96 -0.77 5.84
N TYR A 202 -4.16 -1.33 5.73
CA TYR A 202 -4.45 -2.48 4.88
C TYR A 202 -4.53 -2.09 3.41
N GLN A 203 -5.00 -0.88 3.09
CA GLN A 203 -4.97 -0.35 1.71
C GLN A 203 -3.55 -0.35 1.16
N ASN A 204 -2.56 0.02 1.97
CA ASN A 204 -1.17 -0.02 1.56
C ASN A 204 -0.72 -1.46 1.22
N ARG A 205 -1.16 -2.46 2.00
CA ARG A 205 -0.82 -3.88 1.74
C ARG A 205 -1.53 -4.43 0.52
N VAL A 206 -2.81 -4.10 0.34
CA VAL A 206 -3.58 -4.38 -0.89
C VAL A 206 -2.85 -3.80 -2.10
N ASN A 207 -2.44 -2.54 -2.03
CA ASN A 207 -1.70 -1.89 -3.13
C ASN A 207 -0.39 -2.60 -3.45
N ILE A 208 0.37 -3.01 -2.42
CA ILE A 208 1.62 -3.77 -2.62
C ILE A 208 1.32 -5.10 -3.30
N GLU A 209 0.32 -5.86 -2.83
CA GLU A 209 0.02 -7.18 -3.42
C GLU A 209 -0.54 -7.04 -4.83
N TYR A 210 -1.49 -6.13 -5.04
CA TYR A 210 -2.08 -5.87 -6.34
C TYR A 210 -1.00 -5.50 -7.37
N ASN A 211 -0.08 -4.61 -7.01
CA ASN A 211 1.05 -4.26 -7.89
C ASN A 211 1.97 -5.45 -8.16
N ARG A 212 2.20 -6.31 -7.16
CA ARG A 212 2.97 -7.55 -7.34
C ARG A 212 2.27 -8.47 -8.33
N MET A 213 0.97 -8.69 -8.17
CA MET A 213 0.14 -9.50 -9.07
C MET A 213 0.17 -8.96 -10.49
N ILE A 214 -0.11 -7.66 -10.67
CA ILE A 214 -0.05 -6.99 -11.98
C ILE A 214 1.34 -7.15 -12.61
N SER A 215 2.42 -7.01 -11.83
CA SER A 215 3.78 -7.19 -12.35
C SER A 215 4.08 -8.64 -12.76
N VAL A 216 3.51 -9.64 -12.10
CA VAL A 216 3.67 -11.05 -12.46
C VAL A 216 2.90 -11.31 -13.77
N LEU A 217 1.63 -10.90 -13.81
CA LEU A 217 0.76 -11.06 -14.97
C LEU A 217 1.33 -10.32 -16.19
N SER A 218 1.82 -9.10 -16.04
CA SER A 218 2.41 -8.33 -17.14
C SER A 218 3.67 -8.99 -17.72
N LYS A 219 4.39 -9.79 -16.94
CA LYS A 219 5.59 -10.51 -17.40
C LYS A 219 5.27 -11.86 -18.01
N GLN A 220 4.28 -12.57 -17.47
CA GLN A 220 3.94 -13.95 -17.85
C GLN A 220 2.94 -14.03 -19.00
N LEU A 221 2.03 -13.06 -19.12
CA LEU A 221 1.00 -13.08 -20.15
C LEU A 221 1.52 -12.41 -21.43
N ILE A 222 1.56 -13.18 -22.52
CA ILE A 222 1.69 -12.62 -23.86
C ILE A 222 0.29 -12.18 -24.30
N LEU A 223 0.10 -10.87 -24.46
CA LEU A 223 -1.16 -10.32 -24.95
C LEU A 223 -1.18 -10.35 -26.49
N PRO A 224 -2.32 -10.61 -27.18
CA PRO A 224 -3.64 -10.76 -26.60
C PRO A 224 -3.89 -12.15 -26.02
N LEU A 225 -4.11 -12.18 -24.71
CA LEU A 225 -4.54 -13.38 -24.01
C LEU A 225 -6.06 -13.48 -24.15
N SER A 226 -6.60 -14.69 -24.29
CA SER A 226 -8.06 -14.83 -24.23
C SER A 226 -8.56 -14.46 -22.82
N LYS A 227 -9.70 -13.76 -22.76
CA LYS A 227 -10.34 -13.36 -21.50
C LYS A 227 -10.55 -14.55 -20.54
N ASN A 228 -10.90 -15.72 -21.08
CA ASN A 228 -11.08 -16.94 -20.30
C ASN A 228 -9.80 -17.41 -19.63
N VAL A 229 -8.65 -17.27 -20.30
CA VAL A 229 -7.35 -17.64 -19.72
C VAL A 229 -7.01 -16.67 -18.59
N LEU A 230 -7.34 -15.38 -18.71
CA LEU A 230 -7.13 -14.41 -17.61
C LEU A 230 -7.94 -14.77 -16.37
N VAL A 231 -9.22 -15.13 -16.55
CA VAL A 231 -10.09 -15.61 -15.47
C VAL A 231 -9.47 -16.85 -14.80
N GLN A 232 -9.04 -17.84 -15.58
CA GLN A 232 -8.40 -19.05 -15.05
C GLN A 232 -7.10 -18.75 -14.27
N TYR A 233 -6.30 -17.77 -14.71
CA TYR A 233 -5.12 -17.33 -13.97
C TYR A 233 -5.50 -16.72 -12.61
N ILE A 234 -6.52 -15.85 -12.57
CA ILE A 234 -6.98 -15.24 -11.32
C ILE A 234 -7.56 -16.29 -10.37
N GLU A 235 -8.34 -17.25 -10.87
CA GLU A 235 -8.84 -18.38 -10.06
C GLU A 235 -7.71 -19.24 -9.50
N LYS A 236 -6.69 -19.53 -10.30
CA LYS A 236 -5.51 -20.26 -9.83
C LYS A 236 -4.79 -19.50 -8.73
N MET A 237 -4.54 -18.20 -8.93
CA MET A 237 -3.91 -17.34 -7.91
C MET A 237 -4.73 -17.31 -6.62
N ARG A 238 -6.07 -17.21 -6.72
CA ARG A 238 -6.98 -17.27 -5.56
C ARG A 238 -6.73 -18.53 -4.74
N ASN A 239 -6.66 -19.68 -5.39
CA ASN A 239 -6.46 -20.96 -4.73
C ASN A 239 -5.07 -21.04 -4.08
N ASP A 240 -4.02 -20.61 -4.77
CA ASP A 240 -2.65 -20.57 -4.25
C ASP A 240 -2.54 -19.67 -3.00
N TYR A 241 -3.19 -18.49 -3.01
CA TYR A 241 -3.24 -17.62 -1.83
C TYR A 241 -4.06 -18.22 -0.70
N ALA A 242 -5.23 -18.79 -1.00
CA ALA A 242 -6.10 -19.39 0.01
C ALA A 242 -5.43 -20.59 0.70
N GLU A 243 -4.64 -21.38 -0.02
CA GLU A 243 -3.85 -22.46 0.56
C GLU A 243 -2.77 -21.92 1.52
N LYS A 244 -2.01 -20.91 1.09
CA LYS A 244 -0.96 -20.30 1.92
C LYS A 244 -1.52 -19.61 3.16
N TYR A 245 -2.60 -18.85 3.01
CA TYR A 245 -3.27 -18.18 4.12
C TYR A 245 -3.72 -19.16 5.20
N ARG A 246 -4.24 -20.35 4.81
CA ARG A 246 -4.57 -21.42 5.78
C ARG A 246 -3.34 -22.00 6.47
N LEU A 247 -2.22 -22.18 5.76
CA LEU A 247 -0.98 -22.69 6.33
C LEU A 247 -0.35 -21.71 7.32
N GLU A 248 -0.69 -20.42 7.22
CA GLU A 248 -0.18 -19.34 8.06
C GLU A 248 -1.13 -19.00 9.22
N GLU A 249 -1.90 -19.98 9.70
CA GLU A 249 -2.85 -19.82 10.82
C GLU A 249 -3.89 -18.69 10.60
N GLU A 250 -4.15 -18.33 9.34
CA GLU A 250 -5.13 -17.34 8.95
C GLU A 250 -4.91 -15.92 9.51
N TRP A 251 -3.66 -15.53 9.78
CA TRP A 251 -3.30 -14.14 10.10
C TRP A 251 -3.51 -13.22 8.89
N ILE A 252 -3.97 -11.98 9.10
CA ILE A 252 -4.20 -10.99 8.03
C ILE A 252 -2.87 -10.47 7.50
N ASP A 253 -2.31 -11.28 6.61
CA ASP A 253 -0.99 -11.14 6.03
C ASP A 253 -1.10 -10.81 4.52
N GLN A 254 0.01 -10.91 3.81
CA GLN A 254 0.04 -10.68 2.37
C GLN A 254 -0.77 -11.72 1.58
N ASN A 255 -0.83 -12.98 2.02
CA ASN A 255 -1.62 -14.01 1.36
C ASN A 255 -3.12 -13.78 1.53
N TYR A 256 -3.56 -13.29 2.70
CA TYR A 256 -4.94 -12.82 2.88
C TYR A 256 -5.32 -11.77 1.83
N PHE A 257 -4.50 -10.72 1.66
CA PHE A 257 -4.81 -9.67 0.69
C PHE A 257 -4.77 -10.19 -0.75
N GLY A 258 -3.86 -11.09 -1.09
CA GLY A 258 -3.83 -11.73 -2.40
C GLY A 258 -5.11 -12.52 -2.69
N LYS A 259 -5.61 -13.29 -1.70
CA LYS A 259 -6.90 -13.98 -1.77
C LYS A 259 -8.05 -12.99 -1.97
N LEU A 260 -8.15 -11.97 -1.11
CA LEU A 260 -9.22 -10.95 -1.15
C LEU A 260 -9.27 -10.21 -2.49
N ILE A 261 -8.10 -9.86 -3.05
CA ILE A 261 -7.98 -9.26 -4.38
C ILE A 261 -8.55 -10.18 -5.45
N CYS A 262 -8.15 -11.46 -5.46
CA CYS A 262 -8.62 -12.41 -6.45
C CYS A 262 -10.13 -12.66 -6.33
N GLU A 263 -10.68 -12.75 -5.12
CA GLU A 263 -12.11 -12.86 -4.87
C GLU A 263 -12.86 -11.65 -5.43
N THR A 264 -12.40 -10.43 -5.08
CA THR A 264 -12.99 -9.17 -5.58
C THR A 264 -13.00 -9.09 -7.10
N LEU A 265 -11.90 -9.48 -7.76
CA LEU A 265 -11.82 -9.50 -9.22
C LEU A 265 -12.73 -10.56 -9.83
N THR A 266 -12.80 -11.76 -9.23
CA THR A 266 -13.68 -12.84 -9.70
C THR A 266 -15.14 -12.40 -9.65
N ASP A 267 -15.58 -11.86 -8.51
CA ASP A 267 -16.95 -11.36 -8.33
C ASP A 267 -17.26 -10.23 -9.33
N ALA A 268 -16.31 -9.32 -9.57
CA ALA A 268 -16.46 -8.28 -10.57
C ALA A 268 -16.60 -8.86 -12.00
N PHE A 269 -15.82 -9.87 -12.36
CA PHE A 269 -15.88 -10.52 -13.67
C PHE A 269 -17.18 -11.29 -13.89
N GLU A 270 -17.72 -11.92 -12.84
CA GLU A 270 -19.02 -12.60 -12.88
C GLU A 270 -20.17 -11.61 -13.02
N LYS A 271 -20.08 -10.47 -12.33
CA LYS A 271 -21.09 -9.40 -12.39
C LYS A 271 -21.16 -8.76 -13.77
N ASP A 272 -20.02 -8.42 -14.36
CA ASP A 272 -19.97 -7.84 -15.70
C ASP A 272 -18.64 -8.14 -16.41
N ARG A 273 -18.73 -8.72 -17.62
CA ARG A 273 -17.55 -9.01 -18.45
C ARG A 273 -16.73 -7.77 -18.79
N MET A 274 -17.31 -6.56 -18.73
CA MET A 274 -16.56 -5.32 -18.93
C MET A 274 -15.40 -5.20 -17.94
N TYR A 275 -15.52 -5.72 -16.71
CA TYR A 275 -14.44 -5.64 -15.72
C TYR A 275 -13.23 -6.48 -16.12
N ILE A 276 -13.43 -7.54 -16.91
CA ILE A 276 -12.31 -8.29 -17.50
C ILE A 276 -11.53 -7.39 -18.46
N ASP A 277 -12.23 -6.63 -19.32
CA ASP A 277 -11.59 -5.67 -20.22
C ASP A 277 -10.84 -4.58 -19.44
N ARG A 278 -11.44 -4.05 -18.37
CA ARG A 278 -10.81 -3.01 -17.55
C ARG A 278 -9.55 -3.51 -16.84
N PHE A 279 -9.60 -4.70 -16.25
CA PHE A 279 -8.44 -5.30 -15.61
C PHE A 279 -7.36 -5.67 -16.63
N TYR A 280 -7.76 -6.14 -17.81
CA TYR A 280 -6.86 -6.40 -18.93
C TYR A 280 -6.14 -5.10 -19.36
N ASP A 281 -6.85 -3.98 -19.43
CA ASP A 281 -6.26 -2.67 -19.73
C ASP A 281 -5.21 -2.26 -18.70
N VAL A 282 -5.43 -2.53 -17.40
CA VAL A 282 -4.42 -2.28 -16.34
C VAL A 282 -3.14 -3.08 -16.60
N ILE A 283 -3.25 -4.37 -16.94
CA ILE A 283 -2.09 -5.23 -17.27
C ILE A 283 -1.36 -4.68 -18.51
N LYS A 284 -2.11 -4.31 -19.55
CA LYS A 284 -1.58 -3.75 -20.79
C LYS A 284 -0.86 -2.41 -20.55
N GLN A 285 -1.45 -1.53 -19.75
CA GLN A 285 -0.82 -0.27 -19.34
C GLN A 285 0.52 -0.53 -18.62
N ARG A 286 0.57 -1.52 -17.72
CA ARG A 286 1.83 -1.91 -17.07
C ARG A 286 2.86 -2.43 -18.06
N GLN A 287 2.45 -3.24 -19.03
CA GLN A 287 3.32 -3.77 -20.07
C GLN A 287 3.93 -2.69 -20.96
N LEU A 288 3.16 -1.63 -21.25
CA LEU A 288 3.55 -0.50 -22.09
C LEU A 288 4.24 0.63 -21.32
N ASN A 289 4.51 0.46 -20.03
CA ASN A 289 5.13 1.49 -19.24
C ASN A 289 6.61 1.68 -19.64
N ILE A 290 6.85 2.65 -20.51
CA ILE A 290 8.17 3.04 -21.03
C ILE A 290 9.10 3.50 -19.90
N ASN A 291 8.59 4.05 -18.79
CA ASN A 291 9.41 4.47 -17.65
C ASN A 291 10.07 3.29 -16.92
N SER A 292 9.70 2.05 -17.26
CA SER A 292 10.40 0.85 -16.78
C SER A 292 11.67 0.51 -17.57
N LEU A 293 11.91 1.17 -18.71
CA LEU A 293 13.10 0.99 -19.52
C LEU A 293 14.24 1.85 -18.99
N VAL A 294 15.45 1.28 -18.97
CA VAL A 294 16.69 2.00 -18.67
C VAL A 294 17.40 2.27 -19.98
N PHE A 295 17.43 3.54 -20.40
CA PHE A 295 18.12 4.00 -21.59
C PHE A 295 19.57 4.38 -21.26
N GLU A 296 20.47 4.20 -22.21
CA GLU A 296 21.85 4.68 -22.13
C GLU A 296 21.89 6.21 -22.07
N LYS A 297 21.03 6.87 -22.87
CA LYS A 297 20.92 8.33 -22.91
C LYS A 297 19.61 8.79 -22.31
N ASN A 298 19.71 9.48 -21.17
CA ASN A 298 18.56 9.95 -20.39
C ASN A 298 17.61 10.90 -21.15
N ASN A 299 18.08 11.57 -22.21
CA ASN A 299 17.28 12.47 -23.05
C ASN A 299 16.69 11.78 -24.30
N PHE A 300 16.85 10.46 -24.47
CA PHE A 300 16.36 9.72 -25.63
C PHE A 300 14.87 10.00 -25.92
N LEU A 301 14.00 9.86 -24.92
CA LEU A 301 12.56 10.08 -25.09
C LEU A 301 12.23 11.52 -25.48
N ASP A 302 13.00 12.49 -25.02
CA ASP A 302 12.82 13.89 -25.41
C ASP A 302 13.27 14.13 -26.85
N GLN A 303 14.38 13.52 -27.28
CA GLN A 303 14.81 13.55 -28.69
C GLN A 303 13.80 12.89 -29.62
N LEU A 304 13.19 11.79 -29.18
CA LEU A 304 12.14 11.09 -29.92
C LEU A 304 10.91 11.98 -30.14
N LYS A 305 10.56 12.84 -29.17
CA LYS A 305 9.44 13.79 -29.26
C LYS A 305 9.69 14.96 -30.22
N LEU A 306 10.94 15.26 -30.55
CA LEU A 306 11.26 16.37 -31.46
C LEU A 306 10.77 16.10 -32.89
N GLY A 307 10.49 14.84 -33.27
CA GLY A 307 9.99 14.49 -34.60
C GLY A 307 8.69 15.22 -35.00
N GLN A 308 7.84 15.58 -34.03
CA GLN A 308 6.60 16.34 -34.29
C GLN A 308 6.82 17.81 -34.69
N ASN A 309 7.99 18.36 -34.36
CA ASN A 309 8.26 19.81 -34.39
C ASN A 309 9.18 20.22 -35.56
N GLN A 310 9.24 19.40 -36.62
CA GLN A 310 10.16 19.63 -37.73
C GLN A 310 9.57 20.61 -38.75
N SER A 311 10.34 21.62 -39.14
CA SER A 311 9.90 22.74 -39.99
C SER A 311 9.94 22.47 -41.49
N SER A 312 10.73 21.49 -41.94
CA SER A 312 10.87 21.10 -43.35
C SER A 312 11.03 19.59 -43.49
N LEU A 313 10.90 19.07 -44.72
CA LEU A 313 11.17 17.66 -45.01
C LEU A 313 12.65 17.32 -44.74
N GLU A 314 13.55 18.23 -45.10
CA GLU A 314 14.99 18.13 -44.87
C GLU A 314 15.33 18.09 -43.38
N ASP A 315 14.62 18.88 -42.56
CA ASP A 315 14.77 18.86 -41.09
C ASP A 315 14.23 17.55 -40.51
N TYR A 316 13.08 17.07 -40.99
CA TYR A 316 12.52 15.79 -40.53
C TYR A 316 13.42 14.59 -40.85
N LEU A 317 13.94 14.52 -42.08
CA LEU A 317 14.88 13.46 -42.47
C LEU A 317 16.21 13.58 -41.72
N GLY A 318 16.70 14.81 -41.50
CA GLY A 318 17.88 15.05 -40.68
C GLY A 318 17.66 14.67 -39.20
N TRP A 319 16.45 14.88 -38.66
CA TRP A 319 16.10 14.42 -37.33
C TRP A 319 16.12 12.88 -37.24
N ILE A 320 15.54 12.16 -38.21
CA ILE A 320 15.59 10.68 -38.23
C ILE A 320 17.05 10.20 -38.24
N GLU A 321 17.87 10.75 -39.14
CA GLU A 321 19.29 10.39 -39.24
C GLU A 321 20.04 10.64 -37.93
N ASN A 322 19.91 11.84 -37.35
CA ASN A 322 20.57 12.19 -36.09
C ASN A 322 20.07 11.36 -34.90
N LEU A 323 18.77 11.06 -34.85
CA LEU A 323 18.19 10.18 -33.84
C LEU A 323 18.85 8.81 -33.90
N MET A 324 18.96 8.22 -35.09
CA MET A 324 19.51 6.88 -35.23
C MET A 324 21.02 6.84 -35.03
N LEU A 325 21.78 7.84 -35.47
CA LEU A 325 23.22 7.93 -35.19
C LEU A 325 23.51 8.14 -33.70
N GLY A 326 22.67 8.91 -33.01
CA GLY A 326 22.84 9.22 -31.60
C GLY A 326 22.26 8.18 -30.64
N TYR A 327 21.19 7.48 -31.01
CA TYR A 327 20.34 6.75 -30.07
C TYR A 327 19.92 5.37 -30.58
N TYR A 328 20.70 4.74 -31.46
CA TYR A 328 20.34 3.44 -32.07
C TYR A 328 19.96 2.36 -31.05
N ASP A 329 20.79 2.14 -30.03
CA ASP A 329 20.57 1.08 -29.04
C ASP A 329 19.36 1.37 -28.13
N ASP A 330 19.16 2.63 -27.74
CA ASP A 330 17.98 3.07 -26.98
C ASP A 330 16.70 2.95 -27.81
N PHE A 331 16.75 3.33 -29.09
CA PHE A 331 15.65 3.15 -30.03
C PHE A 331 15.34 1.67 -30.22
N LYS A 332 16.37 0.82 -30.32
CA LYS A 332 16.22 -0.63 -30.45
C LYS A 332 15.55 -1.23 -29.21
N LEU A 333 15.98 -0.85 -28.01
CA LEU A 333 15.35 -1.24 -26.75
C LEU A 333 13.87 -0.84 -26.72
N TYR A 334 13.58 0.42 -27.05
CA TYR A 334 12.23 0.96 -27.12
C TYR A 334 11.34 0.25 -28.16
N PHE A 335 11.85 0.04 -29.36
CA PHE A 335 11.15 -0.65 -30.44
C PHE A 335 10.82 -2.09 -30.06
N TYR A 336 11.78 -2.84 -29.50
CA TYR A 336 11.52 -4.21 -29.07
C TYR A 336 10.55 -4.29 -27.90
N HIS A 337 10.56 -3.29 -27.00
CA HIS A 337 9.55 -3.18 -25.95
C HIS A 337 8.14 -3.01 -26.54
N LEU A 338 7.94 -2.09 -27.50
CA LEU A 338 6.66 -1.92 -28.17
C LEU A 338 6.23 -3.18 -28.94
N LYS A 339 7.14 -3.76 -29.72
CA LYS A 339 6.90 -4.97 -30.52
C LYS A 339 6.51 -6.17 -29.67
N ARG A 340 7.20 -6.40 -28.54
CA ARG A 340 6.84 -7.46 -27.57
C ARG A 340 5.41 -7.29 -27.05
N ASN A 341 4.95 -6.06 -26.95
CA ASN A 341 3.62 -5.71 -26.47
C ASN A 341 2.60 -5.50 -27.61
N PHE A 342 2.92 -5.99 -28.82
CA PHE A 342 2.07 -5.90 -30.03
C PHE A 342 1.64 -4.47 -30.38
N VAL A 343 2.45 -3.49 -29.98
CA VAL A 343 2.30 -2.09 -30.39
C VAL A 343 3.24 -1.86 -31.56
N ASN A 344 2.67 -1.55 -32.71
CA ASN A 344 3.46 -1.12 -33.86
C ASN A 344 3.98 0.28 -33.57
N TYR A 345 5.31 0.40 -33.48
CA TYR A 345 5.93 1.70 -33.46
C TYR A 345 5.71 2.41 -34.80
N LYS A 346 5.43 3.71 -34.74
CA LYS A 346 5.51 4.62 -35.88
C LYS A 346 6.35 5.82 -35.49
N LEU A 347 7.29 6.23 -36.36
CA LEU A 347 8.01 7.49 -36.20
C LEU A 347 7.01 8.63 -36.07
N GLN A 348 7.32 9.64 -35.26
CA GLN A 348 6.38 10.74 -35.09
C GLN A 348 6.26 11.56 -36.37
N LYS A 349 5.05 11.68 -36.92
CA LYS A 349 4.78 12.53 -38.07
C LYS A 349 4.82 14.01 -37.67
N PRO A 350 5.45 14.90 -38.47
CA PRO A 350 5.38 16.34 -38.26
C PRO A 350 3.94 16.87 -38.27
N SER A 351 3.64 17.77 -37.35
CA SER A 351 2.27 18.28 -37.10
C SER A 351 1.79 19.37 -38.07
N ASN A 352 2.72 19.97 -38.82
CA ASN A 352 2.53 21.17 -39.64
C ASN A 352 2.29 20.87 -41.13
N GLU A 353 1.83 19.66 -41.48
CA GLU A 353 1.59 19.20 -42.86
C GLU A 353 2.79 19.24 -43.83
N VAL A 354 3.99 19.54 -43.33
CA VAL A 354 5.24 19.59 -44.10
C VAL A 354 5.56 18.24 -44.77
N VAL A 355 5.12 17.13 -44.16
CA VAL A 355 5.22 15.79 -44.72
C VAL A 355 3.81 15.26 -45.00
N SER A 356 3.47 15.13 -46.28
CA SER A 356 2.19 14.53 -46.70
C SER A 356 2.07 13.07 -46.23
N GLU A 357 0.84 12.53 -46.14
CA GLU A 357 0.67 11.12 -45.72
C GLU A 357 1.41 10.14 -46.63
N LYS A 358 1.39 10.36 -47.94
CA LYS A 358 2.10 9.49 -48.89
C LYS A 358 3.61 9.53 -48.69
N MET A 359 4.16 10.71 -48.42
CA MET A 359 5.59 10.87 -48.14
C MET A 359 5.96 10.21 -46.82
N TYR A 360 5.14 10.42 -45.79
CA TYR A 360 5.37 9.83 -44.47
C TYR A 360 5.37 8.30 -44.52
N GLU A 361 4.40 7.67 -45.17
CA GLU A 361 4.35 6.21 -45.32
C GLU A 361 5.54 5.66 -46.14
N LEU A 362 6.01 6.40 -47.15
CA LEU A 362 7.23 6.04 -47.89
C LEU A 362 8.49 6.17 -47.02
N ILE A 363 8.60 7.24 -46.23
CA ILE A 363 9.72 7.43 -45.29
C ILE A 363 9.72 6.33 -44.24
N LEU A 364 8.57 5.97 -43.66
CA LEU A 364 8.44 4.84 -42.73
C LEU A 364 8.91 3.54 -43.37
N SER A 365 8.51 3.27 -44.62
CA SER A 365 8.92 2.06 -45.33
C SER A 365 10.44 1.99 -45.54
N ILE A 366 11.08 3.12 -45.86
CA ILE A 366 12.53 3.20 -46.01
C ILE A 366 13.21 3.04 -44.65
N PHE A 367 12.69 3.70 -43.61
CA PHE A 367 13.19 3.58 -42.24
C PHE A 367 13.14 2.13 -41.76
N ASP A 368 12.01 1.45 -41.93
CA ASP A 368 11.80 0.06 -41.52
C ASP A 368 12.78 -0.88 -42.23
N LEU A 369 13.06 -0.64 -43.52
CA LEU A 369 14.08 -1.38 -44.26
C LEU A 369 15.48 -1.18 -43.63
N TYR A 370 15.86 0.06 -43.33
CA TYR A 370 17.16 0.35 -42.72
C TYR A 370 17.30 -0.29 -41.35
N PHE A 371 16.26 -0.15 -40.52
CA PHE A 371 16.27 -0.65 -39.16
C PHE A 371 16.23 -2.19 -39.11
N SER A 372 15.37 -2.84 -39.91
CA SER A 372 15.24 -4.30 -39.91
C SER A 372 16.45 -5.03 -40.48
N GLU A 373 17.16 -4.42 -41.44
CA GLU A 373 18.37 -4.99 -42.04
C GLU A 373 19.67 -4.53 -41.37
N ASN A 374 19.60 -3.80 -40.26
CA ASN A 374 20.76 -3.21 -39.57
C ASN A 374 21.66 -2.38 -40.51
N ARG A 375 21.07 -1.63 -41.45
CA ARG A 375 21.81 -0.72 -42.34
C ARG A 375 22.30 0.50 -41.55
N SER A 376 23.45 1.06 -41.95
CA SER A 376 23.89 2.34 -41.42
C SER A 376 22.91 3.45 -41.82
N PHE A 377 22.57 4.30 -40.86
CA PHE A 377 21.80 5.53 -41.07
C PHE A 377 22.67 6.69 -41.59
N ASP A 378 23.97 6.50 -41.81
CA ASP A 378 24.83 7.51 -42.43
C ASP A 378 24.35 7.84 -43.85
N GLY A 379 24.09 9.13 -44.09
CA GLY A 379 23.56 9.66 -45.34
C GLY A 379 22.13 9.20 -45.62
N PHE A 380 21.37 8.82 -44.60
CA PHE A 380 19.95 8.46 -44.70
C PHE A 380 19.16 9.63 -45.28
N LYS A 381 19.43 10.86 -44.82
CA LYS A 381 18.75 12.06 -45.28
C LYS A 381 18.88 12.25 -46.80
N GLU A 382 20.10 12.27 -47.32
CA GLU A 382 20.37 12.50 -48.74
C GLU A 382 19.76 11.39 -49.61
N LYS A 383 19.86 10.14 -49.15
CA LYS A 383 19.27 8.99 -49.86
C LYS A 383 17.75 9.09 -49.90
N CYS A 384 17.10 9.43 -48.80
CA CYS A 384 15.65 9.64 -48.77
C CYS A 384 15.22 10.80 -49.69
N LEU A 385 15.91 11.95 -49.64
CA LEU A 385 15.63 13.08 -50.53
C LEU A 385 15.75 12.69 -52.01
N SER A 386 16.78 11.93 -52.39
CA SER A 386 16.96 11.49 -53.78
C SER A 386 15.80 10.62 -54.30
N ILE A 387 15.18 9.82 -53.42
CA ILE A 387 14.04 8.96 -53.75
C ILE A 387 12.74 9.77 -53.81
N LEU A 388 12.58 10.72 -52.88
CA LEU A 388 11.36 11.53 -52.73
C LEU A 388 11.23 12.62 -53.80
N VAL A 389 12.35 13.13 -54.33
CA VAL A 389 12.37 14.17 -55.38
C VAL A 389 12.24 13.57 -56.80
N GLN A 390 12.47 12.27 -56.97
CA GLN A 390 12.34 11.56 -58.27
C GLN A 390 10.91 11.05 -58.56
N LYS A 391 9.95 11.31 -57.68
CA LYS A 391 8.52 10.99 -57.83
C LYS A 391 7.69 12.25 -57.61
#